data_AF-A0A966IG14-F1
#
_entry.id   AF-A0A966IG14-F1
#
_cell.length_a   1.000
_cell.length_b   1.000
_cell.length_c   1.000
_cell.angle_alpha   90.00
_cell.angle_beta   90.00
_cell.angle_gamma   90.00
#
_symmetry.space_group_name_H-M   'P 1'
#
loop_
_entity.id
_entity.type
_entity.pdbx_description
1 polymer ?
#
loop_
_entity_poly.entity_id
_entity_poly.type
_entity_poly.pdbx_seq_one_letter_code
_entity_poly.pdbx_strand_id
1 'polypeptide(L)'
;MQNLFLTVDKVSTFIGHCFSWLVVGLTALIGFEVFSRYVLNSPHAWAFDAQIMMYGTMFMMAGAYTLAKNGHVRGDILYGFLKPRTQAIFDLILYIVFFIPGVIALAYAGYGYAADS
;
A
#
# COMPACT_ATOMS: atom_id res chain seq x y z
N MET A 1 -13.38 24.10 7.27
CA MET A 1 -12.14 23.39 6.86
C MET A 1 -11.94 22.06 7.58
N GLN A 2 -12.19 21.95 8.90
CA GLN A 2 -12.07 20.67 9.63
C GLN A 2 -12.90 19.51 9.06
N ASN A 3 -14.13 19.76 8.60
CA ASN A 3 -14.99 18.71 8.06
C ASN A 3 -14.41 18.04 6.80
N LEU A 4 -13.63 18.77 6.01
CA LEU A 4 -12.97 18.25 4.81
C LEU A 4 -11.87 17.25 5.18
N PHE A 5 -10.98 17.62 6.11
CA PHE A 5 -9.92 16.73 6.61
C PHE A 5 -10.51 15.46 7.24
N LEU A 6 -11.54 15.60 8.07
CA LEU A 6 -12.20 14.45 8.70
C LEU A 6 -12.89 13.52 7.68
N THR A 7 -13.38 14.07 6.56
CA THR A 7 -13.99 13.26 5.50
C THR A 7 -12.92 12.49 4.74
N VAL A 8 -11.79 13.12 4.41
CA VAL A 8 -10.65 12.48 3.76
C VAL A 8 -10.07 11.36 4.62
N ASP A 9 -9.94 11.56 5.93
CA ASP A 9 -9.46 10.54 6.86
C ASP A 9 -10.42 9.35 6.96
N LYS A 10 -11.74 9.61 6.98
CA LYS A 10 -12.77 8.57 7.00
C LYS A 10 -12.75 7.74 5.73
N VAL A 11 -12.66 8.38 4.57
CA VAL A 11 -12.57 7.70 3.27
C VAL A 11 -11.31 6.84 3.21
N SER A 12 -10.15 7.40 3.57
CA SER A 12 -8.88 6.68 3.59
C SER A 12 -8.91 5.48 4.55
N THR A 13 -9.51 5.66 5.74
CA THR A 13 -9.67 4.59 6.73
C THR A 13 -10.60 3.49 6.21
N PHE A 14 -11.74 3.86 5.63
CA PHE A 14 -12.72 2.92 5.08
C PHE A 14 -12.12 2.08 3.95
N ILE A 15 -11.46 2.74 2.99
CA ILE A 15 -10.79 2.06 1.88
C ILE A 15 -9.73 1.10 2.42
N GLY A 16 -8.90 1.53 3.38
CA GLY A 16 -7.91 0.65 4.00
C GLY A 16 -8.53 -0.60 4.64
N HIS A 17 -9.67 -0.47 5.33
CA HIS A 17 -10.38 -1.62 5.88
C HIS A 17 -10.97 -2.53 4.79
N CYS A 18 -11.54 -1.98 3.71
CA CYS A 18 -12.02 -2.78 2.59
C CYS A 18 -10.91 -3.64 1.98
N PHE A 19 -9.75 -3.03 1.69
CA PHE A 19 -8.62 -3.74 1.10
C PHE A 19 -7.91 -4.67 2.08
N SER A 20 -8.04 -4.46 3.39
CA SER A 20 -7.47 -5.39 4.40
C SER A 20 -8.04 -6.81 4.27
N TRP A 21 -9.27 -6.97 3.77
CA TRP A 21 -9.88 -8.28 3.52
C TRP A 21 -9.19 -9.07 2.40
N LEU A 22 -8.39 -8.43 1.53
CA LEU A 22 -7.58 -9.13 0.54
C LEU A 22 -6.61 -10.11 1.19
N VAL A 23 -6.18 -9.89 2.45
CA VAL A 23 -5.30 -10.83 3.14
C VAL A 23 -5.96 -12.20 3.32
N VAL A 24 -7.27 -12.22 3.60
CA VAL A 24 -8.05 -13.45 3.77
C VAL A 24 -8.18 -14.16 2.42
N GLY A 25 -8.53 -13.42 1.37
CA GLY A 25 -8.63 -13.95 0.01
C GLY A 25 -7.30 -14.50 -0.50
N LEU A 26 -6.20 -13.76 -0.30
CA LEU A 26 -4.85 -14.16 -0.67
C LEU A 26 -4.42 -15.42 0.08
N THR A 27 -4.65 -15.49 1.40
CA THR A 27 -4.32 -16.67 2.21
C THR A 27 -5.08 -17.90 1.74
N ALA A 28 -6.39 -17.76 1.46
CA ALA A 28 -7.20 -18.84 0.93
C ALA A 28 -6.73 -19.30 -0.46
N LEU A 29 -6.38 -18.36 -1.34
CA LEU A 29 -5.88 -18.66 -2.68
C LEU A 29 -4.53 -19.39 -2.65
N ILE A 30 -3.61 -18.97 -1.78
CA ILE A 30 -2.34 -19.65 -1.56
C ILE A 30 -2.58 -21.06 -1.00
N GLY A 31 -3.43 -21.19 0.01
CA GLY A 31 -3.77 -22.50 0.59
C GLY A 31 -4.40 -23.45 -0.42
N PHE A 32 -5.31 -22.95 -1.25
CA PHE A 32 -5.93 -23.71 -2.35
C PHE A 32 -4.90 -24.19 -3.37
N GLU A 33 -4.01 -23.31 -3.84
CA GLU A 33 -3.01 -23.70 -4.84
C GLU A 33 -1.99 -24.69 -4.28
N VAL A 34 -1.56 -24.50 -3.03
CA VAL A 34 -0.68 -25.47 -2.33
C VAL A 34 -1.37 -26.83 -2.23
N PHE A 35 -2.64 -26.87 -1.82
CA PHE A 35 -3.42 -28.10 -1.75
C PHE A 35 -3.57 -28.76 -3.13
N SER A 36 -3.98 -28.00 -4.15
CA SER A 36 -4.19 -28.51 -5.51
C SER A 36 -2.89 -29.07 -6.10
N ARG A 37 -1.77 -28.39 -5.86
CA ARG A 37 -0.46 -28.80 -6.38
C ARG A 37 0.05 -30.07 -5.71
N TYR A 38 -0.01 -30.16 -4.38
CA TYR A 38 0.64 -31.25 -3.64
C TYR A 38 -0.28 -32.43 -3.35
N VAL A 39 -1.59 -32.21 -3.21
CA VAL A 39 -2.56 -33.28 -2.92
C VAL A 39 -3.24 -33.77 -4.18
N LEU A 40 -3.67 -32.85 -5.06
CA LEU A 40 -4.39 -33.20 -6.28
C LEU A 40 -3.48 -33.36 -7.51
N ASN A 41 -2.18 -33.04 -7.40
CA ASN A 41 -1.25 -32.99 -8.53
C ASN A 41 -1.75 -32.17 -9.73
N SER A 42 -2.56 -31.14 -9.48
CA SER A 42 -3.18 -30.28 -10.51
C SER A 42 -2.79 -28.82 -10.29
N PRO A 43 -1.61 -28.38 -10.74
CA PRO A 43 -1.17 -27.00 -10.62
C PRO A 43 -1.93 -26.07 -11.60
N HIS A 44 -2.18 -24.83 -11.19
CA HIS A 44 -2.80 -23.81 -12.03
C HIS A 44 -1.80 -22.74 -12.44
N ALA A 45 -1.65 -22.50 -13.74
CA ALA A 45 -0.70 -21.51 -14.26
C ALA A 45 -1.04 -20.07 -13.81
N TRP A 46 -2.32 -19.72 -13.73
CA TRP A 46 -2.79 -18.37 -13.38
C TRP A 46 -2.69 -18.04 -11.89
N ALA A 47 -2.58 -19.06 -11.03
CA ALA A 47 -2.70 -18.86 -9.58
C ALA A 47 -1.59 -17.96 -9.04
N PHE A 48 -0.38 -18.08 -9.59
CA PHE A 48 0.77 -17.26 -9.19
C PHE A 48 0.57 -15.78 -9.55
N ASP A 49 0.11 -15.50 -10.77
CA ASP A 49 -0.13 -14.12 -11.22
C ASP A 49 -1.23 -13.46 -10.39
N ALA A 50 -2.32 -14.19 -10.10
CA ALA A 50 -3.39 -13.72 -9.24
C ALA A 50 -2.92 -13.43 -7.80
N GLN A 51 -2.06 -14.28 -7.24
CA GLN A 51 -1.47 -14.07 -5.90
C GLN A 51 -0.61 -12.81 -5.86
N ILE A 52 0.25 -12.60 -6.85
CA ILE A 52 1.12 -11.41 -6.93
C ILE A 52 0.29 -10.13 -7.08
N MET A 53 -0.71 -10.14 -7.97
CA MET A 53 -1.57 -8.96 -8.17
C MET A 53 -2.38 -8.61 -6.91
N MET A 54 -2.95 -9.62 -6.23
CA MET A 54 -3.64 -9.42 -4.95
C MET A 54 -2.69 -8.88 -3.86
N TYR A 55 -1.50 -9.48 -3.74
CA TYR A 55 -0.51 -9.05 -2.76
C TYR A 55 -0.03 -7.62 -3.00
N GLY A 56 0.32 -7.28 -4.26
CA GLY A 56 0.74 -5.93 -4.63
C GLY A 56 -0.35 -4.90 -4.34
N THR A 57 -1.60 -5.19 -4.69
CA THR A 57 -2.75 -4.32 -4.38
C THR A 57 -2.91 -4.13 -2.87
N MET A 58 -2.88 -5.21 -2.10
CA MET A 58 -2.98 -5.15 -0.64
C MET A 58 -1.84 -4.32 -0.03
N PHE A 59 -0.60 -4.51 -0.49
CA PHE A 59 0.57 -3.79 0.00
C PHE A 59 0.47 -2.28 -0.25
N MET A 60 0.11 -1.88 -1.46
CA MET A 60 -0.03 -0.46 -1.81
C MET A 60 -1.12 0.23 -0.98
N MET A 61 -2.26 -0.45 -0.77
CA MET A 61 -3.36 0.09 0.02
C MET A 61 -3.05 0.11 1.53
N ALA A 62 -2.30 -0.87 2.04
CA ALA A 62 -1.80 -0.86 3.41
C ALA A 62 -0.84 0.32 3.65
N GLY A 63 0.00 0.66 2.66
CA GLY A 63 0.84 1.87 2.69
C GLY A 63 0.02 3.15 2.83
N ALA A 64 -1.02 3.33 2.00
CA ALA A 64 -1.90 4.50 2.10
C ALA A 64 -2.62 4.58 3.47
N TYR A 65 -3.12 3.45 3.98
CA TYR A 65 -3.81 3.39 5.26
C TYR A 65 -2.88 3.72 6.44
N THR A 66 -1.68 3.15 6.47
CA THR A 66 -0.68 3.40 7.51
C THR A 66 -0.19 4.84 7.48
N LEU A 67 -0.13 5.47 6.30
CA LEU A 67 0.18 6.90 6.15
C LEU A 67 -0.89 7.78 6.79
N ALA A 68 -2.17 7.50 6.51
CA ALA A 68 -3.30 8.22 7.12
C ALA A 68 -3.33 8.10 8.66
N LYS A 69 -2.83 7.00 9.22
CA LYS A 69 -2.71 6.79 10.67
C LYS A 69 -1.39 7.28 11.26
N ASN A 70 -0.51 7.90 10.47
CA ASN A 70 0.85 8.28 10.87
C ASN A 70 1.66 7.11 11.47
N GLY A 71 1.40 5.87 11.03
CA GLY A 71 2.00 4.63 11.56
C GLY A 71 3.28 4.19 10.86
N HIS A 72 3.79 4.98 9.91
CA HIS A 72 5.10 4.70 9.31
C HIS A 72 6.20 4.88 10.35
N VAL A 73 7.14 3.93 10.41
CA VAL A 73 8.31 4.06 11.27
C VAL A 73 9.13 5.26 10.80
N ARG A 74 9.29 6.27 11.67
CA ARG A 74 10.06 7.48 11.41
C ARG A 74 11.42 7.39 12.10
N GLY A 75 12.44 7.97 11.48
CA GLY A 75 13.76 8.14 12.09
C GLY A 75 13.74 9.30 13.07
N ASP A 76 13.41 9.04 14.34
CA ASP A 76 12.99 10.12 15.27
C ASP A 76 14.11 10.84 16.02
N ILE A 77 15.39 10.52 15.82
CA ILE A 77 16.46 11.16 16.61
C ILE A 77 16.56 12.66 16.30
N LEU A 78 16.70 13.06 15.03
CA LEU A 78 16.84 14.48 14.69
C LEU A 78 15.48 15.20 14.61
N TYR A 79 14.46 14.50 14.10
CA TYR A 79 13.13 15.04 13.86
C TYR A 79 12.41 15.43 15.17
N GLY A 80 12.58 14.62 16.23
CA GLY A 80 11.96 14.85 17.54
C GLY A 80 12.43 16.12 18.26
N PHE A 81 13.64 16.63 17.96
CA PHE A 81 14.17 17.86 18.57
C PHE A 81 13.72 19.15 17.86
N LEU A 82 13.10 19.06 16.69
CA LEU A 82 12.71 20.22 15.88
C LEU A 82 11.39 20.84 16.37
N LYS A 83 11.24 22.15 16.19
CA LYS A 83 9.97 22.85 16.47
C LYS A 83 8.87 22.35 15.51
N PRO A 84 7.58 22.36 15.92
CA PRO A 84 6.47 21.87 15.08
C PRO A 84 6.39 22.50 13.69
N ARG A 85 6.74 23.78 13.55
CA ARG A 85 6.79 24.44 12.22
C ARG A 85 7.91 23.91 11.35
N THR A 86 9.07 23.63 11.93
CA THR A 86 10.23 23.10 11.19
C THR A 86 9.96 21.66 10.76
N GLN A 87 9.34 20.86 11.63
CA GLN A 87 8.84 19.52 11.30
C GLN A 87 7.90 19.53 10.09
N ALA A 88 6.88 20.40 10.11
CA ALA A 88 5.93 20.52 8.99
C ALA A 88 6.59 20.96 7.67
N ILE A 89 7.61 21.82 7.73
CA ILE A 89 8.39 22.24 6.55
C ILE A 89 9.19 21.07 6.00
N PHE A 90 9.89 20.32 6.86
CA PHE A 90 10.62 19.13 6.44
C PHE A 90 9.69 18.09 5.83
N ASP A 91 8.56 17.78 6.47
CA ASP A 91 7.56 16.86 5.94
C ASP A 91 7.08 17.31 4.56
N LEU A 92 6.74 18.59 4.39
CA LEU A 92 6.30 19.13 3.10
C LEU A 92 7.37 18.99 2.01
N ILE A 93 8.62 19.34 2.32
CA ILE A 93 9.73 19.23 1.37
C ILE A 93 9.98 17.78 1.00
N LEU A 94 10.05 16.88 1.97
CA LEU A 94 10.29 15.45 1.74
C LEU A 94 9.14 14.82 0.95
N TYR A 95 7.89 15.24 1.17
CA TYR A 95 6.75 14.81 0.38
C TYR A 95 6.89 15.21 -1.09
N ILE A 96 7.27 16.46 -1.36
CA ILE A 96 7.37 16.97 -2.72
C ILE A 96 8.58 16.39 -3.46
N VAL A 97 9.72 16.23 -2.78
CA VAL A 97 10.99 15.83 -3.41
C VAL A 97 11.13 14.33 -3.54
N PHE A 98 10.63 13.55 -2.57
CA PHE A 98 10.83 12.09 -2.54
C PHE A 98 9.54 11.30 -2.70
N PHE A 99 8.48 11.66 -1.98
CA PHE A 99 7.24 10.87 -1.99
C PHE A 99 6.48 11.00 -3.32
N ILE A 100 6.14 12.22 -3.74
CA ILE A 100 5.36 12.44 -4.97
C ILE A 100 6.10 11.91 -6.21
N PRO A 101 7.40 12.22 -6.43
CA PRO A 101 8.13 11.70 -7.58
C PRO A 101 8.26 10.18 -7.53
N GLY A 102 8.44 9.59 -6.35
CA GLY A 102 8.47 8.14 -6.17
C GLY A 102 7.14 7.48 -6.57
N VAL A 103 6.02 8.03 -6.11
CA VAL A 103 4.68 7.54 -6.49
C VAL A 103 4.43 7.68 -7.99
N ILE A 104 4.82 8.81 -8.60
CA ILE A 104 4.70 9.02 -10.04
C ILE A 104 5.57 8.03 -10.81
N ALA A 105 6.81 7.78 -10.38
CA ALA A 105 7.71 6.84 -11.04
C ALA A 105 7.15 5.40 -10.98
N LEU A 106 6.62 4.99 -9.82
CA LEU A 106 5.97 3.68 -9.67
C LEU A 106 4.72 3.56 -10.54
N ALA A 107 3.88 4.61 -10.59
CA ALA A 107 2.68 4.62 -11.43
C ALA A 107 3.03 4.58 -12.92
N TYR A 108 4.06 5.32 -13.35
CA TYR A 108 4.53 5.33 -14.73
C TYR A 108 5.09 3.97 -15.14
N ALA A 109 5.97 3.39 -14.32
CA ALA A 109 6.54 2.07 -14.58
C ALA A 109 5.44 0.99 -14.58
N GLY A 110 4.50 1.05 -13.63
CA GLY A 110 3.37 0.13 -13.55
C GLY A 110 2.44 0.24 -14.75
N TYR A 111 2.18 1.46 -15.25
CA TYR A 111 1.38 1.68 -16.45
C TYR A 111 2.04 1.07 -17.69
N GLY A 112 3.36 1.26 -17.85
CA GLY A 112 4.11 0.64 -18.95
C GLY A 112 3.99 -0.88 -18.91
N TYR A 113 4.22 -1.48 -17.74
CA TYR A 113 4.10 -2.93 -17.57
C TYR A 113 2.67 -3.45 -17.87
N ALA A 114 1.65 -2.71 -17.42
CA ALA A 114 0.25 -3.05 -17.67
C ALA A 114 -0.17 -2.89 -19.15
N ALA A 115 0.48 -1.99 -19.90
CA ALA A 115 0.22 -1.80 -21.32
C ALA A 115 0.91 -2.86 -22.20
N ASP A 116 2.03 -3.41 -21.73
CA ASP A 116 2.80 -4.44 -22.43
C ASP A 116 2.31 -5.89 -22.13
N SER A 117 1.41 -6.04 -21.15
CA SER A 117 0.79 -7.33 -20.73
C SER A 117 -0.51 -7.62 -21.48
#